data_AF-A0A2D8ERA8-F1
#
_entry.id   AF-A0A2D8ERA8-F1
#
_cell.length_a   1.000
_cell.length_b   1.000
_cell.length_c   1.000
_cell.angle_alpha   90.00
_cell.angle_beta   90.00
_cell.angle_gamma   90.00
#
_symmetry.space_group_name_H-M   'P 1'
#
loop_
_entity.id
_entity.type
_entity.pdbx_description
1 polymer ?
#
loop_
_entity_poly.entity_id
_entity_poly.type
_entity_poly.pdbx_seq_one_letter_code
_entity_poly.pdbx_strand_id
1 'polypeptide(L)'
;MHWPLDFGPMRKGLEKSVDFAVDANTLYSIYLLSQNGGELRHEFTPTGIAYDLRIDGKLVAPAPSAETALVKSAASSQHRLGILIRPDTTHAPAGKYTDRLTQVIVGD
;
A
#
# COMPACT_ATOMS: atom_id res chain seq x y z
N MET A 1 -10.49 -0.44 -10.17
CA MET A 1 -11.04 0.74 -9.47
C MET A 1 -9.86 1.47 -8.83
N HIS A 2 -9.77 2.80 -8.95
CA HIS A 2 -8.65 3.61 -8.43
C HIS A 2 -9.18 4.41 -7.23
N TRP A 3 -8.63 4.19 -6.04
CA TRP A 3 -8.92 5.00 -4.86
C TRP A 3 -7.69 5.85 -4.55
N PRO A 4 -7.72 7.17 -4.80
CA PRO A 4 -6.61 8.03 -4.39
C PRO A 4 -6.58 8.12 -2.87
N LEU A 5 -5.49 7.68 -2.26
CA LEU A 5 -5.22 7.87 -0.84
C LEU A 5 -4.32 9.10 -0.68
N ASP A 6 -4.91 10.23 -0.28
CA ASP A 6 -4.19 11.47 -0.06
C ASP A 6 -3.75 11.61 1.40
N PHE A 7 -2.44 11.82 1.60
CA PHE A 7 -1.82 12.04 2.89
C PHE A 7 -1.82 13.52 3.29
N GLY A 8 -1.99 14.44 2.34
CA GLY A 8 -1.75 15.87 2.57
C GLY A 8 -0.31 16.11 3.04
N PRO A 9 -0.08 17.03 4.00
CA PRO A 9 1.23 17.24 4.60
C PRO A 9 1.73 15.98 5.33
N MET A 10 2.71 15.30 4.73
CA MET A 10 3.28 14.08 5.28
C MET A 10 4.20 14.39 6.46
N ARG A 11 4.07 13.60 7.53
CA ARG A 11 4.92 13.59 8.72
C ARG A 11 5.16 12.16 9.18
N LYS A 12 6.25 11.94 9.90
CA LYS A 12 6.54 10.63 10.52
C LYS A 12 5.35 10.15 11.35
N GLY A 13 5.00 8.88 11.20
CA GLY A 13 3.91 8.25 11.95
C GLY A 13 2.51 8.58 11.43
N LEU A 14 2.38 9.36 10.34
CA LEU A 14 1.09 9.55 9.68
C LEU A 14 0.64 8.22 9.06
N GLU A 15 -0.56 7.77 9.42
CA GLU A 15 -1.18 6.58 8.89
C GLU A 15 -2.47 6.92 8.13
N LYS A 16 -2.68 6.22 7.01
CA LYS A 16 -3.92 6.25 6.25
C LYS A 16 -4.29 4.82 5.86
N SER A 17 -5.58 4.53 5.79
CA SER A 17 -6.07 3.21 5.42
C SER A 17 -7.25 3.28 4.46
N VAL A 18 -7.43 2.20 3.71
CA VAL A 18 -8.62 1.94 2.91
C VAL A 18 -9.15 0.55 3.27
N ASP A 19 -10.46 0.50 3.50
CA ASP A 19 -11.17 -0.75 3.77
C ASP A 19 -11.79 -1.26 2.48
N PHE A 20 -11.73 -2.58 2.26
CA PHE A 20 -12.33 -3.24 1.11
C PHE A 20 -12.87 -4.62 1.52
N ALA A 21 -13.81 -5.15 0.75
CA ALA A 21 -14.38 -6.48 0.99
C ALA A 21 -14.14 -7.38 -0.23
N VAL A 22 -13.95 -8.67 0.04
CA VAL A 22 -13.90 -9.72 -0.98
C VAL A 22 -15.06 -10.66 -0.69
N ASP A 23 -16.04 -10.69 -1.59
CA ASP A 23 -17.11 -11.69 -1.58
C ASP A 23 -16.66 -12.88 -2.42
N ALA A 24 -16.51 -14.04 -1.77
CA ALA A 24 -16.03 -15.26 -2.41
C ALA A 24 -16.75 -16.48 -1.86
N ASN A 25 -17.00 -17.45 -2.75
CA ASN A 25 -17.52 -18.79 -2.46
C ASN A 25 -16.48 -19.90 -2.71
N THR A 26 -15.28 -19.52 -3.15
CA THR A 26 -14.11 -20.38 -3.31
C THR A 26 -12.90 -19.73 -2.63
N LEU A 27 -11.81 -20.48 -2.57
CA LEU A 27 -10.53 -20.01 -2.11
C LEU A 27 -10.05 -18.85 -2.98
N TYR A 28 -9.54 -17.79 -2.35
CA TYR A 28 -8.91 -16.68 -3.03
C TYR A 28 -7.62 -16.27 -2.34
N SER A 29 -6.77 -15.63 -3.12
CA SER A 29 -5.51 -15.02 -2.69
C SER A 29 -5.49 -13.53 -3.04
N ILE A 30 -4.99 -12.71 -2.12
CA ILE A 30 -4.77 -11.28 -2.34
C ILE A 30 -3.28 -11.02 -2.47
N TYR A 31 -2.90 -10.29 -3.52
CA TYR A 31 -1.56 -9.81 -3.77
C TYR A 31 -1.54 -8.29 -3.88
N LEU A 32 -0.43 -7.68 -3.49
CA LEU A 32 -0.15 -6.26 -3.74
C LEU A 32 1.15 -6.11 -4.51
N LEU A 33 1.15 -5.14 -5.42
CA LEU A 33 2.31 -4.69 -6.16
C LEU A 33 2.45 -3.18 -5.96
N SER A 34 3.64 -2.73 -5.58
CA SER A 34 4.01 -1.32 -5.56
C SER A 34 4.88 -1.02 -6.77
N GLN A 35 4.60 0.08 -7.47
CA GLN A 35 5.45 0.53 -8.57
C GLN A 35 6.83 0.97 -8.06
N ASN A 36 6.89 1.53 -6.85
CA ASN A 36 8.12 2.08 -6.28
C ASN A 36 8.70 1.25 -5.12
N GLY A 37 8.22 0.03 -4.89
CA GLY A 37 8.72 -0.87 -3.85
C GLY A 37 8.58 -0.34 -2.43
N GLY A 38 7.46 0.28 -2.08
CA GLY A 38 7.22 0.80 -0.73
C GLY A 38 7.72 2.23 -0.49
N GLU A 39 7.90 3.01 -1.55
CA GLU A 39 8.31 4.42 -1.47
C GLU A 39 7.37 5.33 -2.26
N LEU A 40 6.93 6.42 -1.64
CA LEU A 40 6.33 7.54 -2.38
C LEU A 40 7.47 8.28 -3.09
N ARG A 41 7.47 8.32 -4.42
CA ARG A 41 8.54 8.96 -5.21
C ARG A 41 8.21 10.41 -5.53
N HIS A 42 9.20 11.28 -5.37
CA HIS A 42 9.11 12.69 -5.75
C HIS A 42 8.97 12.83 -7.27
N GLU A 43 8.15 13.77 -7.72
CA GLU A 43 7.82 13.98 -9.14
C GLU A 43 9.01 14.39 -10.03
N PHE A 44 10.00 15.12 -9.47
CA PHE A 44 11.15 15.64 -10.24
C PHE A 44 12.53 15.17 -9.74
N THR A 45 12.60 14.34 -8.70
CA THR A 45 13.90 13.93 -8.12
C THR A 45 13.87 12.44 -7.79
N PRO A 46 15.02 11.77 -7.69
CA PRO A 46 15.09 10.38 -7.25
C PRO A 46 14.85 10.22 -5.73
N THR A 47 14.35 11.24 -5.03
CA THR A 47 14.05 11.16 -3.61
C THR A 47 12.77 10.35 -3.39
N GLY A 48 12.78 9.49 -2.37
CA GLY A 48 11.64 8.68 -1.96
C GLY A 48 11.32 8.88 -0.49
N ILE A 49 10.04 8.76 -0.13
CA ILE A 49 9.57 8.67 1.25
C ILE A 49 9.07 7.24 1.47
N ALA A 50 9.83 6.46 2.23
CA ALA A 50 9.47 5.09 2.53
C ALA A 50 8.23 5.00 3.43
N TYR A 51 7.39 4.00 3.20
CA TYR A 51 6.24 3.69 4.04
C TYR A 51 6.21 2.22 4.43
N ASP A 52 5.53 1.90 5.52
CA ASP A 52 5.13 0.54 5.85
C ASP A 52 3.76 0.26 5.26
N LEU A 53 3.63 -0.85 4.56
CA LEU A 53 2.36 -1.37 4.06
C LEU A 53 1.85 -2.44 5.02
N ARG A 54 0.58 -2.36 5.42
CA ARG A 54 -0.05 -3.37 6.27
C ARG A 54 -1.36 -3.84 5.68
N ILE A 55 -1.64 -5.13 5.76
CA ILE A 55 -2.96 -5.69 5.46
C ILE A 55 -3.46 -6.47 6.67
N ASP A 56 -4.64 -6.12 7.17
CA ASP A 56 -5.21 -6.66 8.40
C ASP A 56 -4.22 -6.59 9.58
N GLY A 57 -3.45 -5.50 9.63
CA GLY A 57 -2.41 -5.26 10.64
C GLY A 57 -1.08 -5.99 10.41
N LYS A 58 -0.99 -6.92 9.44
CA LYS A 58 0.25 -7.63 9.12
C LYS A 58 1.13 -6.80 8.20
N LEU A 59 2.40 -6.63 8.58
CA LEU A 59 3.37 -5.91 7.77
C LEU A 59 3.66 -6.67 6.47
N VAL A 60 3.67 -5.91 5.38
CA VAL A 60 3.99 -6.35 4.03
C VAL A 60 5.24 -5.61 3.61
N ALA A 61 6.22 -6.33 3.07
CA ALA A 61 7.40 -5.74 2.48
C ALA A 61 7.22 -5.72 0.95
N PRO A 62 6.67 -4.64 0.37
CA PRO A 62 6.52 -4.56 -1.09
C PRO A 62 7.90 -4.51 -1.75
N ALA A 63 8.14 -5.41 -2.68
CA ALA A 63 9.27 -5.32 -3.59
C ALA A 63 8.83 -4.61 -4.89
N PRO A 64 9.70 -3.79 -5.52
CA PRO A 64 9.35 -3.09 -6.75
C PRO A 64 8.89 -4.07 -7.82
N SER A 65 7.68 -3.84 -8.35
CA SER A 65 7.11 -4.64 -9.45
C SER A 65 7.03 -6.15 -9.18
N ALA A 66 7.04 -6.58 -7.91
CA ALA A 66 6.89 -7.97 -7.52
C ALA A 66 5.64 -8.18 -6.67
N GLU A 67 4.94 -9.27 -6.94
CA GLU A 67 3.75 -9.66 -6.19
C GLU A 67 4.14 -10.11 -4.78
N THR A 68 3.52 -9.51 -3.78
CA THR A 68 3.62 -9.99 -2.40
C THR A 68 2.29 -10.61 -2.02
N ALA A 69 2.27 -11.91 -1.71
CA ALA A 69 1.09 -12.64 -1.26
C ALA A 69 0.73 -12.27 0.18
N LEU A 70 -0.55 -12.03 0.46
CA LEU A 70 -0.98 -11.32 1.67
C LEU A 70 -1.97 -12.09 2.52
N VAL A 71 -2.99 -12.62 1.85
CA VAL A 71 -4.15 -13.22 2.46
C VAL A 71 -4.54 -14.39 1.58
N LYS A 72 -4.84 -15.51 2.22
CA LYS A 72 -5.49 -16.66 1.61
C LYS A 72 -6.71 -17.02 2.46
N SER A 73 -7.89 -16.99 1.86
CA SER A 73 -9.16 -17.24 2.55
C SER A 73 -10.16 -17.90 1.60
N ALA A 74 -11.11 -18.66 2.14
CA ALA A 74 -12.19 -19.28 1.38
C ALA A 74 -13.58 -18.72 1.75
N ALA A 75 -13.62 -17.65 2.55
CA ALA A 75 -14.84 -17.03 3.02
C ALA A 75 -14.85 -15.54 2.68
N SER A 76 -16.05 -15.02 2.43
CA SER A 76 -16.25 -13.58 2.25
C SER A 76 -15.74 -12.82 3.47
N SER A 77 -14.87 -11.83 3.23
CA SER A 77 -14.11 -11.16 4.31
C SER A 77 -13.92 -9.68 4.01
N GLN A 78 -13.89 -8.88 5.08
CA GLN A 78 -13.44 -7.49 5.02
C GLN A 78 -11.97 -7.41 5.36
N HIS A 79 -11.27 -6.52 4.67
CA HIS A 79 -9.85 -6.31 4.81
C HIS A 79 -9.54 -4.82 4.93
N ARG A 80 -8.47 -4.53 5.66
CA ARG A 80 -7.94 -3.17 5.81
C ARG A 80 -6.53 -3.10 5.25
N LEU A 81 -6.33 -2.22 4.26
CA LEU A 81 -5.01 -1.84 3.77
C LEU A 81 -4.57 -0.55 4.48
N GLY A 82 -3.52 -0.62 5.29
CA GLY A 82 -2.91 0.51 5.98
C GLY A 82 -1.56 0.90 5.38
N ILE A 83 -1.27 2.20 5.34
CA ILE A 83 0.00 2.77 4.92
C ILE A 83 0.47 3.75 6.00
N LEU A 84 1.68 3.53 6.51
CA LEU A 84 2.30 4.34 7.56
C LEU A 84 3.60 4.98 7.07
N ILE A 85 3.71 6.32 7.17
CA ILE A 85 4.94 7.03 6.82
C ILE A 85 6.02 6.79 7.88
N ARG A 86 7.16 6.22 7.45
CA ARG A 86 8.26 5.83 8.35
C ARG A 86 9.26 6.95 8.67
N PRO A 87 9.86 7.64 7.68
CA PRO A 87 10.93 8.59 7.95
C PRO A 87 10.38 9.90 8.49
N ASP A 88 11.25 10.68 9.11
CA ASP A 88 11.02 12.11 9.28
C ASP A 88 11.09 12.80 7.91
N THR A 89 10.05 13.54 7.57
CA THR A 89 9.88 14.23 6.30
C THR A 89 10.25 15.71 6.37
N THR A 90 10.73 16.21 7.52
CA THR A 90 11.06 17.62 7.76
C THR A 90 12.09 18.18 6.76
N HIS A 91 13.01 17.33 6.29
CA HIS A 91 14.03 17.69 5.30
C HIS A 91 13.77 17.12 3.91
N ALA A 92 12.60 16.51 3.68
CA ALA A 92 12.24 16.04 2.35
C ALA A 92 12.01 17.25 1.41
N PRO A 93 12.47 17.19 0.15
CA PRO A 93 12.19 18.24 -0.84
C PRO A 93 10.69 18.54 -0.94
N ALA A 94 10.34 19.81 -1.07
CA ALA A 94 8.96 20.21 -1.30
C ALA A 94 8.51 19.78 -2.70
N GLY A 95 7.32 19.17 -2.79
CA GLY A 95 6.74 18.71 -4.05
C GLY A 95 5.77 17.56 -3.85
N LYS A 96 5.25 17.03 -4.95
CA LYS A 96 4.34 15.88 -4.93
C LYS A 96 5.14 14.58 -4.85
N TYR A 97 4.69 13.69 -3.97
CA TYR A 97 5.18 12.32 -3.88
C TYR A 97 4.05 11.35 -4.21
N THR A 98 4.34 10.34 -5.03
CA THR A 98 3.32 9.37 -5.46
C THR A 98 3.91 7.96 -5.50
N ASP A 99 3.09 6.98 -5.16
CA ASP A 99 3.29 5.58 -5.51
C ASP A 99 1.95 5.02 -6.01
N ARG A 100 2.01 3.99 -6.85
CA ARG A 100 0.82 3.28 -7.31
C ARG A 100 0.86 1.87 -6.77
N LEU A 101 -0.16 1.55 -6.00
CA LEU A 101 -0.43 0.21 -5.53
C LEU A 101 -1.46 -0.46 -6.44
N THR A 102 -1.14 -1.65 -6.92
CA THR A 102 -2.07 -2.53 -7.62
C THR A 102 -2.42 -3.68 -6.70
N GLN A 103 -3.70 -3.83 -6.40
CA GLN A 103 -4.24 -5.00 -5.73
C GLN A 103 -4.70 -6.01 -6.77
N VAL A 104 -4.30 -7.27 -6.59
CA VAL A 104 -4.72 -8.40 -7.42
C VAL A 104 -5.41 -9.41 -6.52
N ILE A 105 -6.64 -9.79 -6.86
CA ILE A 105 -7.40 -10.83 -6.18
C ILE A 105 -7.56 -11.97 -7.17
N VAL A 106 -7.09 -13.16 -6.80
CA VAL A 106 -7.15 -14.37 -7.63
C VAL A 106 -8.03 -15.37 -6.92
N GLY A 107 -9.07 -15.87 -7.59
CA GLY A 107 -9.85 -17.02 -7.14
C GLY A 107 -9.25 -18.31 -7.69
N ASP A 108 -9.21 -19.34 -6.85
CA ASP A 108 -8.83 -20.71 -7.19
C ASP A 108 -10.06 -21.55 -7.59
#